data_AF-A0A1C2IS60-F1
#
_entry.id   AF-A0A1C2IS60-F1
#
_cell.length_a   1.000
_cell.length_b   1.000
_cell.length_c   1.000
_cell.angle_alpha   90.00
_cell.angle_beta   90.00
_cell.angle_gamma   90.00
#
_symmetry.space_group_name_H-M   'P 1'
#
loop_
_entity.id
_entity.type
_entity.pdbx_description
1 polymer ?
#
loop_
_entity_poly.entity_id
_entity_poly.type
_entity_poly.pdbx_seq_one_letter_code
_entity_poly.pdbx_strand_id
1 'polypeptide(L)'
;MSKKSEPAPLAAAPRCTAKSKRSGVQCRAPAVRGKTKCRMHGGKSTGARTAEGKERCRQAAFIHGFYVAENLAEWRRVGAWLREINRRGKGR
;
A
#
# COMPACT_ATOMS: atom_id res chain seq x y z
N MET A 1 -21.23 -11.66 -27.32
CA MET A 1 -20.16 -10.62 -27.34
C MET A 1 -18.81 -11.32 -27.24
N SER A 2 -18.14 -11.55 -28.37
CA SER A 2 -16.85 -12.25 -28.39
C SER A 2 -15.79 -11.41 -27.67
N LYS A 3 -15.17 -11.96 -26.62
CA LYS A 3 -14.10 -11.28 -25.88
C LYS A 3 -12.90 -11.14 -26.81
N LYS A 4 -12.67 -9.93 -27.35
CA LYS A 4 -11.42 -9.64 -28.06
C LYS A 4 -10.26 -9.91 -27.10
N SER A 5 -9.34 -10.78 -27.49
CA SER A 5 -8.15 -11.12 -26.70
C SER A 5 -7.33 -9.87 -26.41
N GLU A 6 -6.71 -9.80 -25.22
CA GLU A 6 -5.78 -8.71 -24.92
C GLU A 6 -4.66 -8.67 -25.97
N PRO A 7 -4.23 -7.47 -26.43
CA PRO A 7 -3.14 -7.37 -27.39
C PRO A 7 -1.84 -7.93 -26.76
N ALA A 8 -1.04 -8.63 -27.57
CA ALA A 8 0.13 -9.41 -27.12
C ALA A 8 1.08 -8.67 -26.14
N PRO A 9 1.39 -7.36 -26.32
CA PRO A 9 2.25 -6.64 -25.38
C PRO A 9 1.66 -6.51 -23.98
N LEU A 10 0.33 -6.37 -23.87
CA LEU A 10 -0.36 -6.30 -22.59
C LEU A 10 -0.51 -7.67 -21.95
N ALA A 11 -0.64 -8.74 -22.75
CA ALA A 11 -0.69 -10.12 -22.26
C ALA A 11 0.65 -10.57 -21.63
N ALA A 12 1.78 -10.20 -22.26
CA ALA A 12 3.12 -10.53 -21.76
C ALA A 12 3.58 -9.68 -20.57
N ALA A 13 2.92 -8.55 -20.30
CA ALA A 13 3.32 -7.67 -19.21
C ALA A 13 3.12 -8.30 -17.81
N PRO A 14 4.02 -8.04 -16.84
CA PRO A 14 3.81 -8.40 -15.45
C PRO A 14 2.49 -7.84 -14.92
N ARG A 15 1.85 -8.56 -14.00
CA ARG A 15 0.57 -8.15 -13.42
C ARG A 15 0.77 -7.19 -12.25
N CYS A 16 -0.11 -6.20 -12.14
CA CYS A 16 -0.09 -5.25 -11.05
C CYS A 16 -0.20 -5.96 -9.69
N THR A 17 0.69 -5.62 -8.77
CA THR A 17 0.75 -6.21 -7.41
C THR A 17 -0.16 -5.52 -6.39
N ALA A 18 -0.78 -4.40 -6.75
CA ALA A 18 -1.68 -3.68 -5.86
C ALA A 18 -3.02 -4.42 -5.69
N LYS A 19 -3.63 -4.26 -4.51
CA LYS A 19 -4.99 -4.70 -4.23
C LYS A 19 -5.98 -3.60 -4.58
N SER A 20 -7.11 -3.97 -5.18
CA SER A 20 -8.23 -3.07 -5.44
C SER A 20 -8.84 -2.60 -4.13
N LYS A 21 -9.03 -1.28 -3.99
CA LYS A 21 -9.65 -0.71 -2.79
C LYS A 21 -11.09 -1.20 -2.58
N ARG A 22 -11.84 -1.46 -3.66
CA ARG A 22 -13.25 -1.89 -3.58
C ARG A 22 -13.41 -3.36 -3.21
N SER A 23 -12.57 -4.22 -3.78
CA SER A 23 -12.76 -5.69 -3.69
C SER A 23 -11.69 -6.40 -2.85
N GLY A 24 -10.61 -5.72 -2.46
CA GLY A 24 -9.51 -6.32 -1.72
C GLY A 24 -8.65 -7.31 -2.52
N VAL A 25 -9.07 -7.73 -3.71
CA VAL A 25 -8.32 -8.66 -4.57
C VAL A 25 -7.23 -7.96 -5.37
N GLN A 26 -6.22 -8.71 -5.80
CA GLN A 26 -5.16 -8.18 -6.65
C GLN A 26 -5.72 -7.62 -7.97
N CYS A 27 -5.25 -6.45 -8.38
CA CYS A 27 -5.74 -5.74 -9.55
C CYS A 27 -5.61 -6.52 -10.87
N ARG A 28 -4.55 -7.32 -11.02
CA ARG A 28 -4.23 -8.14 -12.21
C ARG A 28 -4.15 -7.38 -13.56
N ALA A 29 -4.34 -6.07 -13.58
CA ALA A 29 -4.12 -5.25 -14.78
C ALA A 29 -2.62 -5.27 -15.16
N PRO A 30 -2.29 -5.09 -16.45
CA PRO A 30 -0.90 -4.94 -16.91
C PRO A 30 -0.17 -3.84 -16.13
N ALA A 31 1.00 -4.17 -15.59
CA ALA A 31 1.87 -3.20 -14.95
C ALA A 31 2.48 -2.25 -15.99
N VAL A 32 2.80 -1.02 -15.57
CA VAL A 32 3.57 -0.11 -16.41
C VAL A 32 4.97 -0.70 -16.62
N ARG A 33 5.56 -0.53 -17.81
CA ARG A 33 6.88 -1.07 -18.17
C ARG A 33 7.92 -0.70 -17.10
N GLY A 34 8.65 -1.70 -16.59
CA GLY A 34 9.67 -1.51 -15.54
C GLY A 34 9.12 -1.20 -14.15
N LYS A 35 7.82 -1.35 -13.91
CA LYS A 35 7.17 -1.12 -12.62
C LYS A 35 6.34 -2.33 -12.21
N THR A 36 5.93 -2.35 -10.94
CA THR A 36 5.10 -3.42 -10.35
C THR A 36 3.62 -3.05 -10.29
N LYS A 37 3.25 -1.81 -10.61
CA LYS A 37 1.87 -1.30 -10.52
C LYS A 37 1.35 -0.84 -11.88
N CYS A 38 0.03 -0.97 -12.08
CA CYS A 38 -0.63 -0.47 -13.29
C CYS A 38 -0.84 1.04 -13.24
N ARG A 39 -1.29 1.62 -14.37
CA ARG A 39 -1.57 3.06 -14.47
C ARG A 39 -2.51 3.59 -13.39
N MET A 40 -3.49 2.77 -12.97
CA MET A 40 -4.51 3.16 -11.99
C MET A 40 -4.01 3.05 -10.55
N HIS A 41 -3.11 2.10 -10.26
CA HIS A 41 -2.54 1.90 -8.93
C HIS A 41 -1.18 2.58 -8.75
N GLY A 42 -0.96 3.70 -9.44
CA GLY A 42 0.23 4.54 -9.25
C GLY A 42 1.46 4.11 -10.04
N GLY A 43 1.35 3.22 -11.03
CA GLY A 43 2.47 2.83 -11.89
C GLY A 43 3.08 3.99 -12.71
N LYS A 44 2.32 5.08 -12.91
CA LYS A 44 2.80 6.33 -13.50
C LYS A 44 3.42 7.29 -12.49
N SER A 45 3.23 7.05 -11.19
CA SER A 45 3.79 7.91 -10.16
C SER A 45 5.31 7.74 -10.12
N THR A 46 5.99 8.86 -9.99
CA THR A 46 7.45 8.92 -9.89
C THR A 46 7.93 9.09 -8.45
N GLY A 47 7.00 9.36 -7.53
CA GLY A 47 7.32 9.81 -6.17
C GLY A 47 8.03 11.17 -6.15
N ALA A 48 8.36 11.64 -4.96
CA ALA A 48 9.20 12.81 -4.77
C ALA A 48 10.65 12.49 -5.17
N ARG A 49 11.18 13.26 -6.13
CA ARG A 49 12.54 13.06 -6.66
C ARG A 49 13.59 13.92 -5.97
N THR A 50 13.22 15.10 -5.48
CA THR A 50 14.15 16.03 -4.81
C THR A 50 14.24 15.77 -3.31
N ALA A 51 15.31 16.25 -2.68
CA ALA A 51 15.47 16.19 -1.24
C ALA A 51 14.37 16.97 -0.53
N GLU A 52 14.03 18.19 -0.98
CA GLU A 52 12.96 18.98 -0.34
C GLU A 52 11.59 18.33 -0.55
N GLY A 53 11.36 17.71 -1.70
CA GLY A 53 10.12 16.96 -1.95
C GLY A 53 9.96 15.79 -0.99
N LYS A 54 11.03 15.03 -0.76
CA LYS A 54 11.03 13.92 0.22
C LYS A 54 10.80 14.45 1.63
N GLU A 55 11.41 15.57 1.99
CA GLU A 55 11.26 16.18 3.31
C GLU A 55 9.83 16.69 3.56
N ARG A 56 9.22 17.38 2.59
CA ARG A 56 7.80 17.76 2.69
C ARG A 56 6.88 16.56 2.89
N CYS A 57 7.14 15.44 2.20
CA CYS A 57 6.38 14.21 2.42
C CYS A 57 6.56 13.65 3.84
N ARG A 58 7.75 13.76 4.45
CA ARG A 58 7.96 13.37 5.85
C ARG A 58 7.22 14.28 6.80
N GLN A 59 7.32 15.59 6.60
CA GLN A 59 6.67 16.58 7.47
C GLN A 59 5.15 16.45 7.46
N ALA A 60 4.55 16.11 6.32
CA ALA A 60 3.11 15.87 6.21
C ALA A 60 2.61 14.75 7.16
N ALA A 61 3.45 13.79 7.53
CA ALA A 61 3.08 12.74 8.48
C ALA A 61 2.87 13.28 9.92
N PHE A 62 3.40 14.46 10.23
CA PHE A 62 3.32 15.07 11.56
C PHE A 62 2.06 15.93 11.77
N ILE A 63 1.29 16.26 10.72
CA ILE A 63 0.11 17.14 10.80
C ILE A 63 -0.91 16.64 11.84
N HIS A 64 -1.10 15.32 11.96
CA HIS A 64 -2.01 14.72 12.93
C HIS A 64 -1.28 14.03 14.08
N GLY A 65 0.05 14.11 14.16
CA GLY A 65 0.87 13.51 15.22
C GLY A 65 0.86 11.97 15.31
N PHE A 66 -0.10 11.25 14.71
CA PHE A 66 -0.24 9.80 14.84
C PHE A 66 0.97 8.98 14.39
N TYR A 67 1.78 9.54 13.48
CA TYR A 67 2.92 8.84 12.88
C TYR A 67 4.28 9.33 13.41
N VAL A 68 4.32 10.10 14.50
CA VAL A 68 5.59 10.35 15.22
C VAL A 68 6.10 9.06 15.86
N ALA A 69 7.42 8.97 16.04
CA ALA A 69 8.06 7.76 16.54
C ALA A 69 7.55 7.37 17.94
N GLU A 70 7.32 8.35 18.81
CA GLU A 70 6.79 8.14 20.16
C GLU A 70 5.39 7.52 20.13
N ASN A 71 4.46 8.13 19.39
CA ASN A 71 3.09 7.62 19.28
C ASN A 71 3.06 6.22 18.67
N LEU A 72 3.85 5.96 17.62
CA LEU A 72 3.94 4.61 17.04
C LEU A 72 4.45 3.59 18.06
N ALA A 73 5.41 3.96 18.91
CA ALA A 73 5.91 3.09 19.98
C ALA A 73 4.84 2.83 21.04
N GLU A 74 4.07 3.85 21.43
CA GLU A 74 2.95 3.73 22.34
C GLU A 74 1.84 2.83 21.79
N TRP A 75 1.39 3.06 20.55
CA TRP A 75 0.40 2.22 19.87
C TRP A 75 0.84 0.76 19.77
N ARG A 76 2.13 0.51 19.54
CA ARG A 76 2.70 -0.85 19.55
C ARG A 76 2.64 -1.49 20.94
N ARG A 77 2.98 -0.74 22.00
CA ARG A 77 2.88 -1.20 23.40
C ARG A 77 1.44 -1.53 23.77
N VAL A 78 0.50 -0.60 23.53
CA VAL A 78 -0.93 -0.78 23.79
C VAL A 78 -1.46 -2.00 23.03
N GLY A 79 -1.13 -2.13 21.74
CA GLY A 79 -1.53 -3.28 20.94
C GLY A 79 -0.95 -4.62 21.45
N ALA A 80 0.28 -4.63 21.96
CA ALA A 80 0.87 -5.83 22.58
C ALA A 80 0.15 -6.21 23.88
N TRP A 81 -0.15 -5.22 24.72
CA TRP A 81 -0.89 -5.41 25.96
C TRP A 81 -2.32 -5.93 25.72
N LEU A 82 -3.04 -5.36 24.74
CA LEU A 82 -4.37 -5.84 24.36
C LEU A 82 -4.35 -7.30 23.86
N ARG A 83 -3.34 -7.68 23.07
CA ARG A 83 -3.18 -9.07 22.62
C ARG A 83 -2.96 -10.02 23.80
N GLU A 84 -2.18 -9.60 24.78
CA GLU A 84 -1.93 -10.38 25.99
C GLU A 84 -3.20 -10.57 26.83
N ILE A 85 -3.96 -9.49 27.05
CA ILE A 85 -5.26 -9.57 27.73
C ILE A 85 -6.21 -10.52 27.01
N ASN A 86 -6.35 -10.36 25.69
CA ASN A 86 -7.25 -11.20 24.90
C ASN A 86 -6.83 -12.68 24.95
N ARG A 87 -5.53 -12.97 24.97
CA ARG A 87 -5.01 -14.34 25.14
C ARG A 87 -5.40 -14.93 26.49
N ARG A 88 -5.21 -14.17 27.58
CA ARG A 88 -5.60 -14.58 28.94
C ARG A 88 -7.12 -14.72 29.09
N GLY A 89 -7.89 -13.87 28.41
CA GLY A 89 -9.35 -13.90 28.41
C GLY A 89 -9.95 -15.08 27.62
N LYS A 90 -9.30 -15.52 26.54
CA LYS A 90 -9.76 -16.65 25.71
C LYS A 90 -9.62 -18.03 26.36
N GLY A 91 -8.91 -18.12 27.48
CA GLY A 91 -8.71 -19.35 28.25
C GLY A 91 -9.64 -19.48 29.48
N ARG A 92 -10.68 -18.65 29.56
CA ARG A 92 -11.72 -18.69 30.60
C ARG A 92 -13.06 -19.08 29.99
#